data_AF-A0A7X7QMD0-F1
#
_entry.id   AF-A0A7X7QMD0-F1
#
_cell.length_a   1.000
_cell.length_b   1.000
_cell.length_c   1.000
_cell.angle_alpha   90.00
_cell.angle_beta   90.00
_cell.angle_gamma   90.00
#
_symmetry.space_group_name_H-M   'P 1'
#
loop_
_entity.id
_entity.type
_entity.pdbx_description
1 polymer ?
#
loop_
_entity_poly.entity_id
_entity_poly.type
_entity_poly.pdbx_seq_one_letter_code
_entity_poly.pdbx_strand_id
1 'polypeptide(L)'
;MSLSQMVVGAKDAAAGRGLQEIANRNLDFGRVRSLKLDSQARRIEVELDLHGESEAVHVVIEDYRLGESPEGLTITAGKITTSRQWLTVLAQRFVVGRPWTLPMQPAAQLLVTRLI
;
A
#
# COMPACT_ATOMS: atom_id res chain seq x y z
N MET A 1 -9.87 20.93 -12.01
CA MET A 1 -9.74 20.15 -10.75
C MET A 1 -10.75 20.73 -9.77
N SER A 2 -11.67 19.92 -9.23
CA SER A 2 -12.73 20.42 -8.33
C SER A 2 -12.28 20.45 -6.87
N LEU A 3 -12.95 21.27 -6.04
CA LEU A 3 -12.65 21.39 -4.60
C LEU A 3 -12.68 20.03 -3.88
N SER A 4 -13.64 19.17 -4.25
CA SER A 4 -13.78 17.81 -3.71
C SER A 4 -12.58 16.93 -4.07
N GLN A 5 -12.06 17.03 -5.29
CA GLN A 5 -10.87 16.27 -5.71
C GLN A 5 -9.61 16.70 -4.97
N MET A 6 -9.49 17.98 -4.62
CA MET A 6 -8.37 18.47 -3.81
C MET A 6 -8.40 17.92 -2.39
N VAL A 7 -9.59 17.84 -1.78
CA VAL A 7 -9.76 17.25 -0.44
C VAL A 7 -9.41 15.76 -0.44
N VAL A 8 -9.88 15.00 -1.44
CA VAL A 8 -9.54 13.58 -1.58
C VAL A 8 -8.03 13.40 -1.77
N GLY A 9 -7.40 14.15 -2.67
CA GLY A 9 -5.95 14.08 -2.86
C GLY A 9 -5.14 14.42 -1.59
N ALA A 10 -5.61 15.38 -0.78
CA ALA A 10 -4.98 15.69 0.50
C ALA A 10 -5.13 14.56 1.52
N LYS A 11 -6.30 13.91 1.58
CA LYS A 11 -6.53 12.72 2.42
C LYS A 11 -5.64 11.56 2.01
N ASP A 12 -5.56 11.28 0.71
CA ASP A 12 -4.71 10.23 0.15
C ASP A 12 -3.23 10.48 0.46
N ALA A 13 -2.77 11.73 0.34
CA ALA A 13 -1.39 12.09 0.70
C ALA A 13 -1.09 11.93 2.20
N ALA A 14 -2.07 12.21 3.08
CA ALA A 14 -1.93 11.99 4.52
C ALA A 14 -1.91 10.49 4.86
N ALA A 15 -2.84 9.72 4.29
CA ALA A 15 -2.90 8.27 4.45
C ALA A 15 -1.62 7.60 3.92
N GLY A 16 -1.14 8.01 2.75
CA GLY A 16 0.08 7.49 2.14
C GLY A 16 1.31 7.65 3.03
N ARG A 17 1.48 8.83 3.64
CA ARG A 17 2.56 9.08 4.62
C ARG A 17 2.44 8.21 5.86
N GLY A 18 1.24 8.10 6.44
CA GLY A 18 1.02 7.23 7.60
C GLY A 18 1.33 5.76 7.32
N LEU A 19 0.90 5.26 6.15
CA LEU A 19 1.21 3.91 5.70
C LEU A 19 2.71 3.71 5.47
N GLN A 20 3.40 4.70 4.89
CA GLN A 20 4.85 4.65 4.69
C GLN A 20 5.60 4.54 6.03
N GLU A 21 5.22 5.31 7.04
CA GLU A 21 5.84 5.23 8.37
C GLU A 21 5.60 3.87 9.04
N ILE A 22 4.37 3.36 8.96
CA ILE A 22 4.03 2.03 9.50
C ILE A 22 4.83 0.95 8.79
N ALA A 23 4.91 0.99 7.45
CA ALA A 23 5.69 0.04 6.68
C ALA A 23 7.17 0.06 7.09
N ASN A 24 7.79 1.25 7.17
CA ASN A 24 9.19 1.38 7.59
C ASN A 24 9.47 0.91 9.03
N ARG A 25 8.47 0.88 9.92
CA ARG A 25 8.61 0.32 11.28
C ARG A 25 8.60 -1.21 11.32
N ASN A 26 8.03 -1.85 10.31
CA ASN A 26 7.83 -3.31 10.25
C ASN A 26 8.65 -4.00 9.15
N LEU A 27 9.43 -3.24 8.37
CA LEU A 27 10.19 -3.74 7.24
C LEU A 27 11.65 -3.95 7.62
N ASP A 28 12.07 -5.20 7.80
CA ASP A 28 13.43 -5.53 8.26
C ASP A 28 14.44 -5.70 7.11
N PHE A 29 13.97 -5.73 5.87
CA PHE A 29 14.76 -6.06 4.67
C PHE A 29 14.91 -4.90 3.67
N GLY A 30 14.66 -3.67 4.13
CA GLY A 30 14.80 -2.48 3.29
C GLY A 30 14.09 -1.27 3.89
N ARG A 31 13.80 -0.28 3.03
CA ARG A 31 13.10 0.94 3.41
C ARG A 31 12.13 1.38 2.32
N VAL A 32 10.93 1.80 2.71
CA VAL A 32 9.98 2.51 1.85
C VAL A 32 10.42 3.96 1.66
N ARG A 33 10.80 4.30 0.43
CA ARG A 33 11.21 5.65 0.01
C ARG A 33 9.99 6.55 -0.20
N SER A 34 8.96 6.03 -0.88
CA SER A 34 7.71 6.74 -1.08
C SER A 34 6.54 5.76 -1.14
N LEU A 35 5.37 6.22 -0.67
CA LEU A 35 4.10 5.54 -0.85
C LEU A 35 3.05 6.56 -1.30
N LYS A 36 2.48 6.34 -2.47
CA LYS A 36 1.39 7.14 -3.03
C LYS A 36 0.13 6.31 -3.06
N LEU A 37 -0.93 6.83 -2.47
CA LEU A 37 -2.26 6.26 -2.51
C LEU A 37 -3.08 7.07 -3.51
N ASP A 38 -3.83 6.39 -4.36
CA ASP A 38 -4.94 6.96 -5.11
C ASP A 38 -6.15 6.09 -4.82
N SER A 39 -6.98 6.55 -3.88
CA SER A 39 -8.17 5.83 -3.42
C SER A 39 -9.23 5.76 -4.51
N GLN A 40 -9.34 6.79 -5.35
CA GLN A 40 -10.32 6.84 -6.43
C GLN A 40 -9.99 5.84 -7.54
N ALA A 41 -8.72 5.71 -7.89
CA ALA A 41 -8.24 4.72 -8.86
C ALA A 41 -8.01 3.33 -8.24
N ARG A 42 -8.17 3.17 -6.92
CA ARG A 42 -7.80 1.95 -6.17
C ARG A 42 -6.40 1.47 -6.52
N ARG A 43 -5.46 2.42 -6.48
CA ARG A 43 -4.07 2.24 -6.86
C ARG A 43 -3.13 2.66 -5.72
N ILE A 44 -2.09 1.87 -5.50
CA ILE A 44 -1.00 2.20 -4.59
C ILE A 44 0.31 2.07 -5.34
N GLU A 45 1.14 3.10 -5.30
CA GLU A 45 2.50 3.06 -5.83
C GLU A 45 3.49 3.17 -4.68
N VAL A 46 4.48 2.29 -4.70
CA VAL A 46 5.50 2.21 -3.65
C VAL A 46 6.87 2.17 -4.30
N GLU A 47 7.79 2.97 -3.79
CA GLU A 47 9.21 2.84 -4.08
C GLU A 47 9.95 2.34 -2.84
N LEU A 48 10.76 1.31 -3.04
CA LEU A 48 11.43 0.57 -1.99
C LEU A 48 12.93 0.48 -2.27
N ASP A 49 13.75 0.80 -1.29
CA ASP A 49 15.17 0.47 -1.28
C ASP A 49 15.34 -0.87 -0.54
N LEU A 50 15.45 -1.98 -1.27
CA LEU A 50 15.57 -3.33 -0.69
C LEU A 50 17.05 -3.71 -0.47
N HIS A 51 17.33 -4.39 0.64
CA HIS A 51 18.67 -4.93 0.88
C HIS A 51 19.05 -5.94 -0.22
N GLY A 52 20.22 -5.77 -0.83
CA GLY A 52 20.72 -6.63 -1.90
C GLY A 52 20.30 -6.19 -3.32
N GLU A 53 19.41 -5.22 -3.45
CA GLU A 53 19.08 -4.59 -4.74
C GLU A 53 19.94 -3.32 -4.93
N SER A 54 20.50 -3.14 -6.12
CA SER A 54 21.33 -1.97 -6.44
C SER A 54 20.51 -0.73 -6.82
N GLU A 55 19.24 -0.92 -7.14
CA GLU A 55 18.31 0.14 -7.54
C GLU A 55 17.00 -0.01 -6.78
N ALA A 56 16.26 1.09 -6.68
CA ALA A 56 14.95 1.09 -6.07
C ALA A 56 13.99 0.15 -6.81
N VAL A 57 13.27 -0.66 -6.04
CA VAL A 57 12.17 -1.47 -6.56
C VAL A 57 10.91 -0.64 -6.55
N HIS A 58 10.30 -0.49 -7.72
CA HIS A 58 9.01 0.15 -7.89
C HIS A 58 7.93 -0.92 -7.87
N VAL A 59 6.89 -0.71 -7.07
CA VAL A 59 5.75 -1.62 -6.91
C VAL A 59 4.46 -0.85 -7.15
N VAL A 60 3.59 -1.42 -7.96
CA VAL A 60 2.27 -0.89 -8.27
C VAL A 60 1.24 -1.95 -7.88
N ILE A 61 0.32 -1.57 -7.01
CA ILE A 61 -0.84 -2.37 -6.60
C ILE A 61 -2.07 -1.73 -7.23
N GLU A 62 -2.88 -2.52 -7.92
CA GLU A 62 -4.09 -2.07 -8.62
C GLU A 62 -5.29 -2.91 -8.19
N ASP A 63 -6.48 -2.35 -8.38
CA ASP A 63 -7.77 -2.98 -8.11
C ASP A 63 -7.86 -3.57 -6.70
N TYR A 64 -7.24 -2.89 -5.72
CA TYR A 64 -7.28 -3.36 -4.35
C TYR A 64 -8.69 -3.22 -3.77
N ARG A 65 -9.02 -4.13 -2.85
CA ARG A 65 -10.25 -4.10 -2.06
C ARG A 65 -9.91 -4.12 -0.59
N LEU A 66 -10.60 -3.28 0.18
CA LEU A 66 -10.57 -3.31 1.63
C LEU A 66 -11.66 -4.26 2.14
N GLY A 67 -11.40 -4.90 3.27
CA GLY A 67 -12.37 -5.72 3.98
C GLY A 67 -12.10 -5.72 5.47
N GLU A 68 -13.04 -6.22 6.25
CA GLU A 68 -12.90 -6.31 7.71
C GLU A 68 -12.73 -7.77 8.13
N SER A 69 -11.90 -7.99 9.15
CA SER A 69 -11.72 -9.29 9.81
C SER A 69 -11.71 -9.08 11.33
N PRO A 70 -11.87 -10.15 12.13
CA PRO A 70 -11.73 -10.05 13.59
C PRO A 70 -10.38 -9.48 14.05
N GLU A 71 -9.34 -9.60 13.23
CA GLU A 71 -7.98 -9.11 13.49
C GLU A 71 -7.75 -7.67 13.01
N GLY A 72 -8.73 -7.08 12.32
CA GLY A 72 -8.72 -5.70 11.84
C GLY A 72 -8.91 -5.58 10.33
N LEU A 73 -8.51 -4.41 9.81
CA LEU A 73 -8.61 -4.06 8.39
C LEU A 73 -7.72 -4.96 7.53
N THR A 74 -8.32 -5.55 6.51
CA THR A 74 -7.65 -6.37 5.50
C THR A 74 -7.63 -5.66 4.16
N ILE A 75 -6.62 -5.96 3.36
CA ILE A 75 -6.54 -5.54 1.97
C ILE A 75 -6.30 -6.76 1.09
N THR A 76 -6.94 -6.77 -0.08
CA THR A 76 -6.75 -7.77 -1.13
C THR A 76 -6.35 -7.06 -2.41
N ALA A 77 -5.16 -7.33 -2.94
CA ALA A 77 -4.74 -6.78 -4.22
C ALA A 77 -5.40 -7.53 -5.40
N GLY A 78 -5.94 -6.79 -6.37
CA GLY A 78 -6.41 -7.37 -7.63
C GLY A 78 -5.27 -7.63 -8.62
N LYS A 79 -4.26 -6.76 -8.63
CA LYS A 79 -3.04 -6.92 -9.45
C LYS A 79 -1.85 -6.27 -8.77
N ILE A 80 -0.68 -6.88 -8.94
CA ILE A 80 0.60 -6.32 -8.51
C ILE A 80 1.58 -6.40 -9.67
N THR A 81 2.24 -5.29 -9.96
CA THR A 81 3.34 -5.19 -10.93
C THR A 81 4.54 -4.56 -10.24
N THR A 82 5.74 -5.06 -10.50
CA THR A 82 6.98 -4.52 -9.93
C THR A 82 8.04 -4.32 -11.01
N SER A 83 9.04 -3.47 -10.75
CA SER A 83 10.18 -3.27 -11.65
C SER A 83 11.11 -4.49 -11.75
N ARG A 84 10.97 -5.49 -10.87
CA ARG A 84 11.70 -6.76 -10.92
C ARG A 84 10.77 -7.89 -11.32
N GLN A 85 10.99 -8.47 -12.49
CA GLN A 85 10.07 -9.50 -13.04
C GLN A 85 9.83 -10.67 -12.06
N TRP A 86 10.87 -11.12 -11.35
CA TRP A 86 10.75 -12.22 -10.40
C TRP A 86 9.83 -11.88 -9.21
N LEU A 87 9.86 -10.64 -8.70
CA LEU A 87 8.94 -10.17 -7.65
C LEU A 87 7.50 -10.09 -8.15
N THR A 88 7.30 -9.67 -9.40
CA THR A 88 5.96 -9.65 -10.02
C THR A 88 5.36 -11.06 -10.07
N VAL A 89 6.15 -12.07 -10.48
CA VAL A 89 5.71 -13.48 -10.51
C VAL A 89 5.40 -13.99 -9.11
N LEU A 90 6.23 -13.69 -8.12
CA LEU A 90 5.98 -14.08 -6.72
C LEU A 90 4.71 -13.43 -6.18
N ALA A 91 4.51 -12.14 -6.40
CA ALA A 91 3.33 -11.43 -5.95
C ALA A 91 2.05 -12.01 -6.58
N GLN A 92 2.07 -12.31 -7.88
CA GLN A 92 0.94 -12.95 -8.56
C GLN A 92 0.60 -14.32 -7.97
N ARG A 93 1.61 -15.11 -7.59
CA ARG A 93 1.43 -16.47 -7.07
C ARG A 93 0.97 -16.52 -5.62
N PHE A 94 1.49 -15.64 -4.79
CA PHE A 94 1.36 -15.76 -3.33
C PHE A 94 0.55 -14.65 -2.68
N VAL A 95 0.37 -13.52 -3.36
CA VAL A 95 -0.15 -12.29 -2.75
C VAL A 95 -1.48 -11.91 -3.40
N VAL A 96 -1.53 -11.76 -4.73
CA VAL A 96 -2.73 -11.35 -5.47
C VAL A 96 -3.93 -12.26 -5.15
N GLY A 97 -5.09 -11.62 -4.92
CA GLY A 97 -6.36 -12.29 -4.63
C GLY A 97 -6.50 -12.83 -3.20
N ARG A 98 -5.47 -12.71 -2.37
CA ARG A 98 -5.52 -13.15 -0.96
C ARG A 98 -5.66 -11.94 -0.02
N PRO A 99 -6.54 -11.99 0.98
CA PRO A 99 -6.60 -10.95 1.99
C PRO A 99 -5.39 -11.04 2.91
N TRP A 100 -4.78 -9.89 3.23
CA TRP A 100 -3.83 -9.78 4.33
C TRP A 100 -4.21 -8.66 5.29
N THR A 101 -4.03 -8.92 6.58
CA THR A 101 -4.27 -7.95 7.65
C THR A 101 -3.17 -6.90 7.63
N LEU A 102 -3.55 -5.63 7.69
CA LEU A 102 -2.57 -4.56 7.78
C LEU A 102 -1.95 -4.55 9.19
N PRO A 103 -0.61 -4.54 9.33
CA PRO A 103 0.06 -4.59 10.63
C PRO A 103 0.04 -3.20 11.29
N MET A 104 -1.16 -2.78 11.69
CA MET A 104 -1.40 -1.46 12.26
C MET A 104 -2.26 -1.55 13.51
N GLN A 105 -1.92 -0.73 14.50
CA GLN A 105 -2.66 -0.63 15.74
C GLN A 105 -4.11 -0.17 15.46
N PRO A 106 -5.11 -0.57 16.28
CA PRO A 106 -6.52 -0.27 16.04
C PRO A 106 -6.82 1.23 15.78
N ALA A 107 -6.11 2.14 16.44
CA ALA A 107 -6.27 3.59 16.23
C ALA A 107 -5.85 4.05 14.82
N ALA A 108 -4.83 3.44 14.23
CA ALA A 108 -4.39 3.73 12.88
C ALA A 108 -5.35 3.14 11.82
N GLN A 109 -6.00 2.01 12.12
CA GLN A 109 -7.00 1.40 11.25
C GLN A 109 -8.23 2.32 11.05
N LEU A 110 -8.65 3.02 12.10
CA LEU A 110 -9.76 3.99 12.04
C LEU A 110 -9.44 5.20 11.16
N LEU A 111 -8.18 5.65 11.14
CA LEU A 111 -7.76 6.74 10.25
C LEU A 111 -7.80 6.29 8.80
N VAL A 112 -7.27 5.11 8.49
CA VAL A 112 -7.25 4.55 7.14
C VAL A 112 -8.69 4.33 6.62
N THR A 113 -9.56 3.74 7.42
CA THR A 113 -10.96 3.47 7.04
C THR A 113 -11.80 4.74 6.84
N ARG A 114 -11.41 5.88 7.44
CA ARG A 114 -12.09 7.17 7.26
C ARG A 114 -11.51 8.04 6.14
N LEU A 115 -10.31 7.70 5.67
CA LEU A 115 -9.58 8.45 4.66
C LEU A 115 -9.78 7.89 3.24
N ILE A 116 -10.04 6.59 3.12
CA ILE A 116 -10.32 5.85 1.88
C ILE A 116 -11.83 5.62 1.76
#